data_AF-A0A085LBI6-F1
#
_entry.id   AF-A0A085LBI6-F1
#
_cell.length_a   1.000
_cell.length_b   1.000
_cell.length_c   1.000
_cell.angle_alpha   90.00
_cell.angle_beta   90.00
_cell.angle_gamma   90.00
#
_symmetry.space_group_name_H-M   'P 1'
#
loop_
_entity.id
_entity.type
_entity.pdbx_description
1 polymer ?
#
loop_
_entity_poly.entity_id
_entity_poly.type
_entity_poly.pdbx_seq_one_letter_code
_entity_poly.pdbx_strand_id
1 'polypeptide(L)'
;MPLIRPIAELRNTSKISEICHNQSEPVFITKNGYGDLVIMSMETYERQLALADVYKRLGEAEKQIADGIPLLEGEQVFNRLREKYAK
;
A
#
# COMPACT_ATOMS: atom_id res chain seq x y z
N MET A 1 -5.43 -3.17 17.32
CA MET A 1 -5.84 -1.82 17.77
C MET A 1 -4.69 -0.89 17.46
N PRO A 2 -4.89 0.25 16.77
CA PRO A 2 -3.79 1.09 16.32
C PRO A 2 -2.98 1.61 17.51
N LEU A 3 -1.66 1.62 17.37
CA LEU A 3 -0.78 2.16 18.41
C LEU A 3 -0.84 3.69 18.37
N ILE A 4 -1.21 4.31 19.48
CA ILE A 4 -1.34 5.77 19.62
C ILE A 4 -0.28 6.26 20.61
N ARG A 5 0.48 7.30 20.23
CA ARG A 5 1.56 7.87 21.02
C ARG A 5 1.49 9.40 21.02
N PRO A 6 1.85 10.09 22.12
CA PRO A 6 1.92 11.55 22.10
C PRO A 6 3.14 12.04 21.32
N ILE A 7 3.05 13.21 20.70
CA ILE A 7 4.14 13.83 19.93
C ILE A 7 5.42 14.04 20.73
N ALA A 8 5.32 14.13 22.06
CA ALA A 8 6.49 14.20 22.95
C ALA A 8 7.41 12.96 22.84
N GLU A 9 6.87 11.78 22.49
CA GLU A 9 7.66 10.56 22.32
C GLU A 9 8.57 10.62 21.08
N LEU A 10 8.28 11.49 20.10
CA LEU A 10 9.14 11.67 18.91
C LEU A 10 10.51 12.26 19.23
N ARG A 11 10.71 12.79 20.45
CA ARG A 11 12.02 13.27 20.92
C ARG A 11 13.06 12.14 20.98
N ASN A 12 12.63 10.90 21.21
CA ASN A 12 13.51 9.73 21.16
C ASN A 12 13.34 9.03 19.82
N THR A 13 14.09 9.49 18.83
CA THR A 13 14.01 9.01 17.44
C THR A 13 14.40 7.54 17.28
N SER A 14 15.36 7.05 18.08
CA SER A 14 15.75 5.64 18.06
C SER A 14 14.62 4.73 18.53
N LYS A 15 13.96 5.08 19.63
CA LYS A 15 12.82 4.30 20.15
C LYS A 15 11.64 4.29 19.20
N ILE A 16 11.27 5.43 18.62
CA ILE A 16 10.14 5.46 17.68
C ILE A 16 10.46 4.73 16.38
N SER A 17 11.73 4.79 15.91
CA SER A 17 12.19 4.02 14.76
C SER A 17 12.04 2.52 15.00
N GLU A 18 12.53 2.02 16.14
CA GLU A 18 12.39 0.62 16.53
C GLU A 18 10.92 0.19 16.62
N ILE A 19 10.06 1.01 17.23
CA ILE A 19 8.61 0.76 17.27
C ILE A 19 8.05 0.64 15.84
N CYS A 20 8.42 1.52 14.92
CA CYS A 20 7.92 1.52 13.54
C CYS A 20 8.44 0.36 12.68
N HIS A 21 9.58 -0.24 13.04
CA HIS A 21 10.09 -1.45 12.39
C HIS A 21 9.47 -2.73 12.98
N ASN A 22 9.27 -2.77 14.31
CA ASN A 22 8.64 -3.90 14.97
C ASN A 22 7.12 -3.94 14.73
N GLN A 23 6.50 -2.77 14.57
CA GLN A 23 5.11 -2.63 14.20
C GLN A 23 5.03 -2.59 12.67
N SER A 24 4.59 -3.67 12.04
CA SER A 24 4.28 -3.70 10.58
C SER A 24 3.00 -2.94 10.20
N GLU A 25 2.61 -1.97 11.03
CA GLU A 25 1.39 -1.15 10.94
C GLU A 25 1.69 0.31 11.32
N PRO A 26 0.88 1.28 10.88
CA PRO A 26 1.06 2.68 11.23
C PRO A 26 0.93 2.99 12.72
N VAL A 27 1.77 3.91 13.21
CA VAL A 27 1.67 4.49 14.56
C VAL A 27 1.07 5.88 14.45
N PHE A 28 -0.01 6.11 15.19
CA PHE A 28 -0.72 7.39 15.22
C PHE A 28 -0.14 8.28 16.31
N ILE A 29 0.13 9.52 15.97
CA ILE A 29 0.68 10.51 16.88
C ILE A 29 -0.38 11.53 17.25
N THR A 30 -0.51 11.81 18.55
CA THR A 30 -1.40 12.85 19.06
C THR A 30 -0.66 14.07 19.59
N LYS A 31 -1.27 15.24 19.44
CA LYS A 31 -0.83 16.50 20.01
C LYS A 31 -2.00 17.13 20.76
N ASN A 32 -1.80 17.36 22.06
CA ASN A 32 -2.86 17.88 22.95
C ASN A 32 -4.16 17.05 22.93
N GLY A 33 -4.05 15.73 22.78
CA GLY A 33 -5.19 14.82 22.74
C GLY A 33 -5.85 14.64 21.36
N TYR A 34 -5.41 15.39 20.34
CA TYR A 34 -5.93 15.29 18.98
C TYR A 34 -4.96 14.55 18.07
N GLY A 35 -5.47 13.79 17.09
CA GLY A 35 -4.64 13.18 16.05
C GLY A 35 -3.92 14.24 15.23
N ASP A 36 -2.63 14.03 14.96
CA ASP A 36 -1.75 15.02 14.31
C ASP A 36 -0.96 14.38 13.16
N LEU A 37 -0.24 13.29 13.43
CA LEU A 37 0.63 12.63 12.45
C LEU A 37 0.42 11.11 12.45
N VAL A 38 0.91 10.47 11.39
CA VAL A 38 1.07 9.02 11.30
C VAL A 38 2.51 8.74 10.90
N ILE A 39 3.17 7.83 11.60
CA ILE A 39 4.56 7.44 11.37
C ILE A 39 4.64 5.93 11.21
N MET A 40 5.48 5.46 10.30
CA MET A 40 5.72 4.04 10.04
C MET A 40 7.10 3.85 9.41
N SER A 41 7.58 2.62 9.37
CA SER A 41 8.79 2.28 8.60
C SER A 41 8.55 2.45 7.10
N MET A 42 9.62 2.70 6.34
CA MET A 42 9.54 2.80 4.88
C MET A 42 8.95 1.53 4.26
N GLU A 43 9.36 0.36 4.74
CA GLU A 43 8.83 -0.94 4.29
C GLU A 43 7.31 -1.02 4.48
N THR A 44 6.80 -0.62 5.65
CA THR A 44 5.35 -0.63 5.92
C THR A 44 4.61 0.33 4.99
N TYR A 45 5.16 1.53 4.78
CA TYR A 45 4.60 2.52 3.87
C TYR A 45 4.51 2.01 2.43
N GLU A 46 5.62 1.50 1.90
CA GLU A 46 5.71 0.96 0.54
C GLU A 46 4.77 -0.24 0.35
N ARG A 47 4.70 -1.14 1.33
CA ARG A 47 3.78 -2.28 1.31
C ARG A 47 2.32 -1.82 1.25
N GLN A 48 1.95 -0.81 2.02
CA GLN A 48 0.58 -0.27 2.00
C GLN A 48 0.25 0.38 0.66
N LEU A 49 1.18 1.15 0.07
CA LEU A 49 1.01 1.72 -1.26
C LEU A 49 0.85 0.64 -2.35
N ALA A 50 1.69 -0.40 -2.30
CA ALA A 50 1.62 -1.51 -3.24
C ALA A 50 0.28 -2.25 -3.15
N LEU A 51 -0.21 -2.51 -1.93
CA LEU A 51 -1.53 -3.12 -1.72
C LEU A 51 -2.67 -2.23 -2.25
N ALA A 52 -2.59 -0.92 -2.02
CA ALA A 52 -3.59 0.02 -2.54
C ALA A 52 -3.63 0.01 -4.09
N ASP A 53 -2.47 -0.05 -4.75
CA ASP A 53 -2.39 -0.18 -6.21
C ASP A 53 -2.99 -1.49 -6.71
N VAL A 54 -2.70 -2.62 -6.04
CA VAL A 54 -3.31 -3.92 -6.35
C VAL A 54 -4.83 -3.85 -6.23
N TYR A 55 -5.37 -3.32 -5.13
CA TYR A 55 -6.82 -3.20 -4.95
C TYR A 55 -7.46 -2.29 -5.99
N LYS A 56 -6.79 -1.20 -6.37
CA LYS A 56 -7.26 -0.33 -7.44
C LYS A 56 -7.37 -1.10 -8.76
N ARG A 57 -6.33 -1.84 -9.16
CA ARG A 57 -6.33 -2.64 -10.40
C ARG A 57 -7.38 -3.75 -10.38
N LEU A 58 -7.58 -4.40 -9.22
CA LEU A 58 -8.64 -5.40 -9.06
C LEU A 58 -10.02 -4.77 -9.25
N GLY A 59 -10.29 -3.62 -8.62
CA GLY A 59 -11.56 -2.91 -8.80
C GLY A 59 -11.79 -2.43 -10.24
N GLU A 60 -10.73 -2.00 -10.94
CA GLU A 60 -10.80 -1.71 -12.37
C GLU A 60 -11.18 -2.95 -13.18
N ALA A 61 -10.55 -4.10 -12.94
CA ALA A 61 -10.86 -5.35 -13.63
C ALA A 61 -12.30 -5.85 -13.34
N GLU A 62 -12.74 -5.79 -12.08
CA GLU A 62 -14.11 -6.11 -11.69
C GLU A 62 -15.13 -5.23 -12.42
N LYS A 63 -14.85 -3.94 -12.53
CA LYS A 63 -15.69 -3.01 -13.30
C LYS A 63 -15.74 -3.37 -14.79
N GLN A 64 -14.60 -3.71 -15.40
CA GLN A 64 -14.57 -4.13 -16.81
C GLN A 64 -15.44 -5.38 -17.05
N ILE A 65 -15.43 -6.33 -16.11
CA ILE A 65 -16.30 -7.51 -16.16
C ILE A 65 -17.78 -7.10 -16.06
N ALA A 66 -18.11 -6.21 -15.11
CA ALA A 66 -19.48 -5.72 -14.93
C ALA A 66 -19.99 -4.94 -16.14
N ASP A 67 -19.13 -4.17 -16.80
CA ASP A 67 -19.42 -3.43 -18.03
C ASP A 67 -19.47 -4.34 -19.28
N GLY A 68 -19.23 -5.64 -19.13
CA GLY A 68 -19.31 -6.63 -20.21
C GLY A 68 -18.15 -6.61 -21.19
N ILE A 69 -17.00 -6.06 -20.81
CA ILE A 69 -15.80 -6.06 -21.65
C ILE A 69 -15.32 -7.50 -21.82
N PRO A 70 -15.14 -8.00 -23.07
CA PRO A 70 -14.69 -9.37 -23.30
C PRO A 70 -13.31 -9.62 -22.69
N LEU A 71 -13.19 -10.71 -21.94
CA LEU A 71 -11.91 -11.19 -21.44
C LEU A 71 -11.06 -11.72 -22.59
N LEU A 72 -9.74 -11.55 -22.48
CA LEU A 72 -8.79 -12.09 -23.44
C LEU A 72 -8.21 -13.40 -22.90
N GLU A 73 -8.13 -14.40 -23.76
CA GLU A 73 -7.43 -15.64 -23.46
C GLU A 73 -5.93 -15.39 -23.32
N GLY A 74 -5.33 -15.89 -22.23
CA GLY A 74 -3.93 -15.61 -21.89
C GLY A 74 -2.95 -15.99 -23.01
N GLU A 75 -3.16 -17.14 -23.65
CA GLU A 75 -2.33 -17.59 -24.78
C GLU A 75 -2.37 -16.60 -25.96
N GLN A 76 -3.55 -16.06 -26.29
CA GLN A 76 -3.70 -15.07 -27.35
C GLN A 76 -2.96 -13.77 -27.02
N VAL A 77 -2.98 -13.35 -25.76
CA VAL A 77 -2.24 -12.16 -25.30
C VAL A 77 -0.73 -12.36 -25.46
N PHE A 78 -0.19 -13.50 -25.00
CA PHE A 78 1.24 -13.78 -25.11
C PHE A 78 1.71 -13.92 -26.57
N ASN A 79 0.91 -14.55 -27.44
CA ASN A 79 1.21 -14.64 -28.87
C ASN A 79 1.32 -13.26 -29.51
N ARG A 80 0.33 -12.37 -29.27
CA ARG A 80 0.36 -10.98 -29.77
C ARG A 80 1.56 -10.19 -29.26
N LEU A 81 1.96 -10.37 -28.00
CA LEU A 81 3.13 -9.68 -27.44
C LEU A 81 4.44 -10.16 -28.08
N ARG A 82 4.60 -11.49 -28.29
CA ARG A 82 5.77 -12.04 -28.97
C ARG A 82 5.88 -11.54 -30.40
N GLU A 83 4.79 -11.57 -31.17
CA GLU A 83 4.77 -11.04 -32.54
C GLU A 83 5.20 -9.57 -32.63
N LYS A 84 4.82 -8.77 -31.63
CA LYS A 84 5.10 -7.33 -31.62
C LYS A 84 6.51 -6.97 -31.15
N TYR A 85 7.08 -7.70 -30.19
CA TYR A 85 8.29 -7.30 -29.49
C TYR A 85 9.46 -8.29 -29.57
N ALA A 86 9.23 -9.55 -29.93
CA ALA A 86 10.31 -10.52 -30.12
C ALA A 86 10.86 -10.41 -31.55
N LYS A 87 11.72 -9.40 -31.77
CA LYS A 87 12.69 -9.39 -32.87
C LYS A 87 14.08 -9.65 -32.30
#